data_AF-A0A812IHB8-F1
#
_entry.id   AF-A0A812IHB8-F1
#
_cell.length_a   1.000
_cell.length_b   1.000
_cell.length_c   1.000
_cell.angle_alpha   90.00
_cell.angle_beta   90.00
_cell.angle_gamma   90.00
#
_symmetry.space_group_name_H-M   'P 1'
#
loop_
_entity.id
_entity.type
_entity.pdbx_description
1 polymer ?
#
loop_
_entity_poly.entity_id
_entity_poly.type
_entity_poly.pdbx_seq_one_letter_code
_entity_poly.pdbx_strand_id
1 'polypeptide(L)'
;MQTDAVPLLKDYATYETTLPVRELRQGKPLALYQLPFYVAAVDLDAFAKQMSCELAQRSTVDYIAASSHSGKSASVLVGFLRSREGILGDKALEFTHYLYMPFSNNAGNFHSNYVDDEELLVSACGKSPKKREALGACYMRDCLRAQVSEGEYIDVWNPPDTIPIFKATAKVLQEDVSTFMQRSPKGVLLVHVDEHRSMCPDPDFRRGALRVLAELPRVQVLATYTDIPPLPGQKSSETCRRPIACLLPDVKTIMDERLQMCFLDLMDEAVLLRVATLRVTIGLALQKLLLAGLHFNDSEVDELLNKLNEILANEGEAVKRLENCIEECNQKWMIDAAEESEHLIDLLCGIKEQSKKVREQRFPQVVALQGILTAPLEVLMRDSDPNDPANKLHRRCQSRFKSVLRVNPKAAVTAGKVLEHAYLWVLACKSYKLEEVTFGEEVVDFQCKSVKPGYIFGNSNSLDSAKVAGMKQATLYYAEGNHPCADIFFKDDTGALYLVDVGGTSDMMKARKKVQKMNDIVCHERLRDDLGELMGVVLLPNIMNISLEEAEQTISETIMVTGAEARNLLGGLVQLLAWLSPV
;
A
#
# COMPACT_ATOMS: atom_id res chain seq x y z
N MET A 1 0.52 -7.75 -26.78
CA MET A 1 -0.94 -7.81 -27.06
C MET A 1 -1.28 -8.33 -28.47
N GLN A 2 -0.32 -8.59 -29.36
CA GLN A 2 -0.58 -9.24 -30.65
C GLN A 2 -0.84 -10.75 -30.46
N THR A 3 -2.11 -11.11 -30.33
CA THR A 3 -2.62 -12.43 -30.70
C THR A 3 -3.67 -12.19 -31.76
N ASP A 4 -3.67 -12.96 -32.85
CA ASP A 4 -4.60 -12.86 -34.01
C ASP A 4 -6.11 -12.98 -33.65
N ALA A 5 -6.45 -12.98 -32.36
CA ALA A 5 -7.77 -13.19 -31.78
C ALA A 5 -8.40 -11.95 -31.12
N VAL A 6 -7.80 -10.76 -31.17
CA VAL A 6 -8.41 -9.56 -30.57
C VAL A 6 -8.45 -8.44 -31.61
N PRO A 7 -9.64 -7.95 -31.92
CA PRO A 7 -9.84 -6.60 -31.44
C PRO A 7 -11.15 -6.52 -30.67
N LEU A 8 -11.06 -6.07 -29.42
CA LEU A 8 -12.16 -5.46 -28.70
C LEU A 8 -12.82 -4.32 -29.48
N LEU A 9 -12.05 -3.74 -30.40
CA LEU A 9 -12.37 -2.60 -31.24
C LEU A 9 -12.30 -3.02 -32.71
N LYS A 10 -12.26 -2.06 -33.63
CA LYS A 10 -12.19 -2.32 -35.07
C LYS A 10 -10.89 -3.02 -35.51
N ASP A 11 -9.76 -2.57 -34.97
CA ASP A 11 -8.42 -3.08 -35.26
C ASP A 11 -7.44 -2.75 -34.10
N TYR A 12 -6.22 -3.30 -34.16
CA TYR A 12 -5.22 -3.12 -33.12
C TYR A 12 -4.75 -1.66 -33.00
N ALA A 13 -4.62 -0.94 -34.12
CA ALA A 13 -4.20 0.45 -34.10
C ALA A 13 -5.23 1.33 -33.37
N THR A 14 -6.51 1.12 -33.66
CA THR A 14 -7.62 1.74 -32.92
C THR A 14 -7.53 1.38 -31.44
N TYR A 15 -7.33 0.10 -31.11
CA TYR A 15 -7.18 -0.34 -29.72
C TYR A 15 -6.02 0.33 -28.98
N GLU A 16 -4.86 0.45 -29.61
CA GLU A 16 -3.69 1.10 -29.05
C GLU A 16 -3.95 2.59 -28.73
N THR A 17 -4.72 3.30 -29.57
CA THR A 17 -5.10 4.71 -29.29
C THR A 17 -6.03 4.86 -28.10
N THR A 18 -6.73 3.78 -27.71
CA THR A 18 -7.59 3.77 -26.53
C THR A 18 -6.87 3.38 -25.26
N LEU A 19 -5.56 3.10 -25.27
CA LEU A 19 -4.84 2.75 -24.04
C LEU A 19 -4.53 4.00 -23.20
N PRO A 20 -4.27 3.83 -21.89
CA PRO A 20 -3.97 4.95 -21.00
C PRO A 20 -2.78 5.79 -21.47
N VAL A 21 -3.01 7.10 -21.64
CA VAL A 21 -1.96 8.10 -21.85
C VAL A 21 -1.98 9.16 -20.76
N ARG A 22 -0.84 9.77 -20.50
CA ARG A 22 -0.73 10.91 -19.58
C ARG A 22 -0.55 12.20 -20.38
N GLU A 23 -1.47 13.14 -20.19
CA GLU A 23 -1.33 14.49 -20.72
C GLU A 23 -0.21 15.22 -19.98
N LEU A 24 0.68 15.87 -20.73
CA LEU A 24 1.70 16.75 -20.19
C LEU A 24 1.26 18.20 -20.37
N ARG A 25 1.59 19.08 -19.41
CA ARG A 25 1.34 20.53 -19.54
C ARG A 25 2.01 21.11 -20.79
N GLN A 26 3.15 20.54 -21.19
CA GLN A 26 3.89 20.89 -22.40
C GLN A 26 4.43 19.60 -23.03
N GLY A 27 4.31 19.46 -24.35
CA GLY A 27 4.85 18.34 -25.10
C GLY A 27 3.80 17.32 -25.56
N LYS A 28 4.28 16.17 -26.05
CA LYS A 28 3.41 15.08 -26.52
C LYS A 28 2.89 14.26 -25.33
N PRO A 29 1.65 13.77 -25.38
CA PRO A 29 1.14 12.81 -24.40
C PRO A 29 2.06 11.61 -24.28
N LEU A 30 2.20 11.10 -23.06
CA LEU A 30 3.01 9.93 -22.77
C LEU A 30 2.14 8.68 -22.82
N ALA A 31 2.43 7.79 -23.77
CA ALA A 31 1.85 6.46 -23.81
C ALA A 31 2.38 5.63 -22.63
N LEU A 32 1.56 5.43 -21.61
CA LEU A 32 2.02 4.84 -20.34
C LEU A 32 2.51 3.40 -20.54
N TYR A 33 1.88 2.65 -21.46
CA TYR A 33 2.26 1.28 -21.81
C TYR A 33 3.63 1.15 -22.50
N GLN A 34 4.25 2.25 -22.92
CA GLN A 34 5.59 2.27 -23.54
C GLN A 34 6.70 2.59 -22.54
N LEU A 35 6.36 3.03 -21.34
CA LEU A 35 7.33 3.39 -20.31
C LEU A 35 7.70 2.15 -19.48
N PRO A 36 8.93 2.08 -18.93
CA PRO A 36 9.29 1.02 -17.99
C PRO A 36 8.37 1.05 -16.76
N PHE A 37 8.07 -0.12 -16.17
CA PHE A 37 7.17 -0.27 -15.02
C PHE A 37 7.90 -0.86 -13.81
N TYR A 38 8.35 -0.01 -12.88
CA TYR A 38 9.18 -0.38 -11.73
C TYR A 38 8.37 -0.87 -10.53
N VAL A 39 7.92 -2.12 -10.57
CA VAL A 39 7.24 -2.79 -9.44
C VAL A 39 7.94 -4.11 -9.10
N ALA A 40 7.91 -4.51 -7.84
CA ALA A 40 8.34 -5.85 -7.47
C ALA A 40 7.38 -6.89 -8.05
N ALA A 41 7.92 -7.95 -8.66
CA ALA A 41 7.12 -8.99 -9.30
C ALA A 41 6.06 -9.61 -8.37
N VAL A 42 6.42 -9.81 -7.09
CA VAL A 42 5.52 -10.36 -6.06
C VAL A 42 4.33 -9.44 -5.76
N ASP A 43 4.53 -8.13 -5.78
CA ASP A 43 3.46 -7.16 -5.55
C ASP A 43 2.55 -7.07 -6.77
N LEU A 44 3.12 -7.17 -7.98
CA LEU A 44 2.35 -7.24 -9.22
C LEU A 44 1.52 -8.52 -9.31
N ASP A 45 2.06 -9.66 -8.86
CA ASP A 45 1.31 -10.91 -8.73
C ASP A 45 0.14 -10.77 -7.77
N ALA A 46 0.37 -10.18 -6.59
CA ALA A 46 -0.66 -9.94 -5.61
C ALA A 46 -1.76 -9.01 -6.15
N PHE A 47 -1.38 -7.93 -6.82
CA PHE A 47 -2.30 -6.98 -7.44
C PHE A 47 -3.14 -7.62 -8.55
N ALA A 48 -2.50 -8.32 -9.49
CA ALA A 48 -3.20 -9.02 -10.56
C ALA A 48 -4.16 -10.09 -10.01
N LYS A 49 -3.74 -10.82 -8.96
CA LYS A 49 -4.60 -11.77 -8.25
C LYS A 49 -5.79 -11.08 -7.58
N GLN A 50 -5.59 -9.95 -6.91
CA GLN A 50 -6.68 -9.20 -6.27
C GLN A 50 -7.74 -8.77 -7.28
N MET A 51 -7.30 -8.20 -8.41
CA MET A 51 -8.19 -7.82 -9.52
C MET A 51 -8.96 -9.03 -10.05
N SER A 52 -8.30 -10.18 -10.13
CA SER A 52 -8.84 -11.41 -10.70
C SER A 52 -9.62 -12.27 -9.70
N CYS A 53 -9.78 -11.86 -8.45
CA CYS A 53 -10.52 -12.66 -7.46
C CYS A 53 -12.02 -12.60 -7.72
N GLU A 54 -12.63 -13.76 -8.02
CA GLU A 54 -14.08 -13.91 -8.02
C GLU A 54 -14.64 -13.57 -6.63
N LEU A 55 -15.51 -12.55 -6.56
CA LEU A 55 -16.26 -12.26 -5.36
C LEU A 55 -17.59 -13.01 -5.38
N ALA A 56 -17.83 -13.82 -4.34
CA ALA A 56 -19.07 -14.56 -4.20
C ALA A 56 -20.27 -13.64 -3.90
N GLN A 57 -21.41 -13.99 -4.52
CA GLN A 57 -22.81 -13.59 -4.26
C GLN A 57 -23.30 -12.17 -4.58
N ARG A 58 -22.46 -11.13 -4.72
CA ARG A 58 -22.95 -9.75 -5.01
C ARG A 58 -22.11 -9.06 -6.07
N SER A 59 -22.78 -8.23 -6.88
CA SER A 59 -22.13 -7.33 -7.84
C SER A 59 -21.16 -6.42 -7.11
N THR A 60 -19.92 -6.35 -7.58
CA THR A 60 -18.84 -5.60 -6.94
C THR A 60 -18.14 -4.72 -7.94
N VAL A 61 -17.80 -3.50 -7.54
CA VAL A 61 -16.90 -2.64 -8.29
C VAL A 61 -15.62 -2.49 -7.48
N ASP A 62 -14.53 -2.99 -8.04
CA ASP A 62 -13.21 -2.74 -7.51
C ASP A 62 -12.85 -1.29 -7.73
N TYR A 63 -12.08 -0.70 -6.81
CA TYR A 63 -11.62 0.66 -6.99
C TYR A 63 -10.22 0.92 -6.47
N ILE A 64 -9.50 1.78 -7.18
CA ILE A 64 -8.25 2.37 -6.71
C ILE A 64 -8.52 3.84 -6.47
N ALA A 65 -8.39 4.30 -5.22
CA ALA A 65 -8.52 5.71 -4.88
C ALA A 65 -7.14 6.26 -4.48
N ALA A 66 -6.54 7.04 -5.36
CA ALA A 66 -5.25 7.65 -5.10
C ALA A 66 -5.12 8.99 -5.83
N SER A 67 -4.28 9.87 -5.29
CA SER A 67 -4.05 11.20 -5.85
C SER A 67 -3.70 11.15 -7.34
N SER A 68 -3.86 12.28 -8.02
CA SER A 68 -3.31 12.45 -9.37
C SER A 68 -1.83 12.08 -9.39
N HIS A 69 -1.38 11.57 -10.55
CA HIS A 69 0.00 11.13 -10.80
C HIS A 69 0.46 9.84 -10.07
N SER A 70 -0.35 9.25 -9.19
CA SER A 70 -0.05 8.01 -8.44
C SER A 70 0.16 6.74 -9.29
N GLY A 71 0.11 6.81 -10.62
CA GLY A 71 0.20 5.64 -11.49
C GLY A 71 -1.04 4.74 -11.47
N LYS A 72 -2.13 5.14 -10.80
CA LYS A 72 -3.37 4.35 -10.62
C LYS A 72 -3.96 3.81 -11.93
N SER A 73 -4.03 4.62 -12.98
CA SER A 73 -4.60 4.21 -14.27
C SER A 73 -3.66 3.26 -15.02
N ALA A 74 -2.36 3.48 -14.85
CA ALA A 74 -1.32 2.73 -15.52
C ALA A 74 -1.17 1.32 -14.96
N SER A 75 -1.35 1.16 -13.64
CA SER A 75 -1.20 -0.13 -12.97
C SER A 75 -2.23 -1.16 -13.43
N VAL A 76 -3.44 -0.74 -13.78
CA VAL A 76 -4.52 -1.64 -14.19
C VAL A 76 -4.18 -2.42 -15.46
N LEU A 77 -3.59 -1.74 -16.47
CA LEU A 77 -3.17 -2.41 -17.70
C LEU A 77 -2.06 -3.44 -17.42
N VAL A 78 -1.09 -3.10 -16.58
CA VAL A 78 0.00 -4.03 -16.24
C VAL A 78 -0.52 -5.20 -15.41
N GLY A 79 -1.45 -4.97 -14.48
CA GLY A 79 -2.14 -6.03 -13.74
C GLY A 79 -2.93 -6.97 -14.66
N PHE A 80 -3.61 -6.42 -15.67
CA PHE A 80 -4.25 -7.22 -16.72
C PHE A 80 -3.24 -8.07 -17.47
N LEU A 81 -2.13 -7.49 -17.95
CA LEU A 81 -1.11 -8.23 -18.67
C LEU A 81 -0.51 -9.35 -17.81
N ARG A 82 -0.20 -9.07 -16.54
CA ARG A 82 0.31 -10.07 -15.60
C ARG A 82 -0.68 -11.20 -15.37
N SER A 83 -1.98 -10.90 -15.30
CA SER A 83 -3.01 -11.93 -15.12
C SER A 83 -3.05 -12.96 -16.26
N ARG A 84 -2.58 -12.58 -17.46
CA ARG A 84 -2.55 -13.44 -18.65
C ARG A 84 -1.34 -14.36 -18.73
N GLU A 85 -0.37 -14.20 -17.85
CA GLU A 85 0.85 -15.01 -17.88
C GLU A 85 0.64 -16.42 -17.27
N GLY A 86 -0.55 -16.70 -16.71
CA GLY A 86 -0.91 -18.03 -16.19
C GLY A 86 -0.27 -18.37 -14.84
N ILE A 87 0.33 -17.39 -14.15
CA ILE A 87 1.14 -17.59 -12.94
C ILE A 87 0.30 -17.51 -11.64
N LEU A 88 -0.96 -17.05 -11.72
CA LEU A 88 -1.78 -16.70 -10.54
C LEU A 88 -2.53 -17.87 -9.87
N GLY A 89 -2.43 -19.09 -10.42
CA GLY A 89 -3.06 -20.32 -9.92
C GLY A 89 -4.57 -20.46 -10.18
N ASP A 90 -5.13 -21.62 -9.83
CA ASP A 90 -6.46 -22.12 -10.28
C ASP A 90 -7.70 -21.28 -9.89
N LYS A 91 -7.56 -20.27 -9.02
CA LYS A 91 -8.68 -19.46 -8.50
C LYS A 91 -8.75 -18.04 -9.06
N ALA A 92 -7.81 -17.63 -9.89
CA ALA A 92 -7.80 -16.32 -10.51
C ALA A 92 -8.64 -16.34 -11.80
N LEU A 93 -9.47 -15.33 -12.00
CA LEU A 93 -10.07 -15.03 -13.30
C LEU A 93 -8.94 -14.78 -14.31
N GLU A 94 -8.91 -15.55 -15.39
CA GLU A 94 -8.03 -15.26 -16.50
C GLU A 94 -8.68 -14.19 -17.39
N PHE A 95 -8.25 -12.94 -17.22
CA PHE A 95 -8.76 -11.86 -18.06
C PHE A 95 -8.33 -12.09 -19.50
N THR A 96 -9.31 -12.10 -20.40
CA THR A 96 -9.06 -12.30 -21.83
C THR A 96 -9.09 -10.99 -22.61
N HIS A 97 -9.81 -10.00 -22.08
CA HIS A 97 -10.11 -8.73 -22.74
C HIS A 97 -9.97 -7.59 -21.72
N TYR A 98 -9.45 -6.45 -22.17
CA TYR A 98 -9.29 -5.23 -21.39
C TYR A 98 -9.91 -4.06 -22.15
N LEU A 99 -10.81 -3.32 -21.52
CA LEU A 99 -11.41 -2.10 -22.07
C LEU A 99 -11.09 -0.93 -21.15
N TYR A 100 -10.28 0.01 -21.63
CA TYR A 100 -10.00 1.26 -20.92
C TYR A 100 -11.03 2.31 -21.30
N MET A 101 -11.80 2.79 -20.32
CA MET A 101 -12.89 3.74 -20.51
C MET A 101 -12.62 5.02 -19.71
N PRO A 102 -11.86 5.97 -20.28
CA PRO A 102 -11.55 7.23 -19.62
C PRO A 102 -12.69 8.23 -19.78
N PHE A 103 -12.92 9.01 -18.72
CA PHE A 103 -13.82 10.17 -18.70
C PHE A 103 -13.07 11.51 -18.54
N SER A 104 -11.73 11.47 -18.51
CA SER A 104 -10.84 12.63 -18.49
C SER A 104 -9.40 12.18 -18.74
N ASN A 105 -8.50 13.15 -18.97
CA ASN A 105 -7.04 12.99 -18.94
C ASN A 105 -6.52 11.82 -19.80
N ASN A 106 -6.85 11.83 -21.09
CA ASN A 106 -6.41 10.82 -22.05
C ASN A 106 -6.10 11.41 -23.44
N ALA A 107 -5.48 12.59 -23.47
CA ALA A 107 -5.12 13.35 -24.67
C ALA A 107 -6.30 13.62 -25.62
N GLY A 108 -7.46 13.94 -25.07
CA GLY A 108 -8.70 14.12 -25.84
C GLY A 108 -9.42 12.81 -26.23
N ASN A 109 -8.85 11.64 -25.94
CA ASN A 109 -9.47 10.34 -26.23
C ASN A 109 -10.28 9.84 -25.03
N PHE A 110 -11.37 10.52 -24.69
CA PHE A 110 -12.23 10.16 -23.56
C PHE A 110 -13.71 10.43 -23.84
N HIS A 111 -14.60 9.71 -23.16
CA HIS A 111 -16.03 10.00 -23.26
C HIS A 111 -16.32 11.34 -22.58
N SER A 112 -17.00 12.24 -23.30
CA SER A 112 -17.38 13.54 -22.78
C SER A 112 -18.32 13.41 -21.60
N ASN A 113 -18.18 14.32 -20.66
CA ASN A 113 -19.04 14.39 -19.49
C ASN A 113 -20.49 14.57 -19.95
N TYR A 114 -21.41 13.77 -19.39
CA TYR A 114 -22.82 13.83 -19.77
C TYR A 114 -23.39 15.24 -19.59
N VAL A 115 -23.08 15.87 -18.45
CA VAL A 115 -23.72 17.12 -18.05
C VAL A 115 -22.76 17.93 -17.16
N ASP A 116 -22.31 19.08 -17.66
CA ASP A 116 -21.78 20.17 -16.82
C ASP A 116 -22.92 21.01 -16.20
N ASP A 117 -24.16 20.85 -16.69
CA ASP A 117 -25.34 21.64 -16.33
C ASP A 117 -26.44 20.83 -15.62
N GLU A 118 -26.47 20.85 -14.29
CA GLU A 118 -27.47 20.15 -13.45
C GLU A 118 -28.92 20.33 -13.93
N GLU A 119 -29.25 21.45 -14.60
CA GLU A 119 -30.58 21.69 -15.18
C GLU A 119 -30.95 20.70 -16.29
N LEU A 120 -29.99 20.25 -17.10
CA LEU A 120 -30.21 19.21 -18.13
C LEU A 120 -30.54 17.86 -17.49
N LEU A 121 -29.85 17.51 -16.40
CA LEU A 121 -30.11 16.26 -15.69
C LEU A 121 -31.47 16.30 -14.98
N VAL A 122 -31.80 17.43 -14.35
CA VAL A 122 -33.10 17.66 -13.68
C VAL A 122 -34.24 17.72 -14.68
N SER A 123 -34.06 18.34 -15.85
CA SER A 123 -35.11 18.38 -16.89
C SER A 123 -35.36 17.00 -17.49
N ALA A 124 -34.30 16.20 -17.73
CA ALA A 124 -34.45 14.86 -18.27
C ALA A 124 -35.13 13.88 -17.29
N CYS A 125 -34.68 13.84 -16.03
CA CYS A 125 -35.06 12.77 -15.09
C CYS A 125 -35.68 13.24 -13.76
N GLY A 126 -35.76 14.55 -13.54
CA GLY A 126 -36.20 15.14 -12.28
C GLY A 126 -35.20 14.91 -11.13
N LYS A 127 -35.73 14.90 -9.91
CA LYS A 127 -34.96 14.65 -8.67
C LYS A 127 -35.01 13.19 -8.21
N SER A 128 -35.40 12.25 -9.08
CA SER A 128 -35.57 10.84 -8.68
C SER A 128 -34.23 10.07 -8.76
N PRO A 129 -33.69 9.56 -7.64
CA PRO A 129 -32.44 8.78 -7.64
C PRO A 129 -32.48 7.57 -8.58
N LYS A 130 -33.62 6.86 -8.61
CA LYS A 130 -33.80 5.68 -9.48
C LYS A 130 -33.77 6.03 -10.97
N LYS A 131 -34.32 7.18 -11.37
CA LYS A 131 -34.27 7.62 -12.77
C LYS A 131 -32.86 8.08 -13.14
N ARG A 132 -32.15 8.74 -12.23
CA ARG A 132 -30.73 9.11 -12.38
C ARG A 132 -29.84 7.89 -12.56
N GLU A 133 -30.03 6.85 -11.73
CA GLU A 133 -29.33 5.58 -11.88
C GLU A 133 -29.62 4.92 -13.24
N ALA A 134 -30.88 4.88 -13.67
CA ALA A 134 -31.24 4.29 -14.96
C ALA A 134 -30.67 5.07 -16.16
N LEU A 135 -30.58 6.40 -16.05
CA LEU A 135 -29.97 7.27 -17.04
C LEU A 135 -28.46 7.06 -17.13
N GLY A 136 -27.78 6.95 -15.98
CA GLY A 136 -26.35 6.62 -15.92
C GLY A 136 -26.03 5.24 -16.51
N ALA A 137 -26.92 4.26 -16.28
CA ALA A 137 -26.81 2.96 -16.94
C ALA A 137 -26.95 3.06 -18.47
N CYS A 138 -27.84 3.93 -18.96
CA CYS A 138 -28.05 4.14 -20.40
C CYS A 138 -26.80 4.77 -21.04
N TYR A 139 -26.29 5.83 -20.41
CA TYR A 139 -25.06 6.48 -20.84
C TYR A 139 -23.88 5.50 -20.90
N MET A 140 -23.69 4.70 -19.85
CA MET A 140 -22.62 3.69 -19.82
C MET A 140 -22.74 2.64 -20.93
N ARG A 141 -23.97 2.19 -21.23
CA ARG A 141 -24.20 1.29 -22.38
C ARG A 141 -23.76 1.96 -23.68
N ASP A 142 -24.13 3.21 -23.88
CA ASP A 142 -23.80 3.93 -25.10
C ASP A 142 -22.29 4.18 -25.21
N CYS A 143 -21.60 4.52 -24.11
CA CYS A 143 -20.14 4.60 -24.06
C CYS A 143 -19.50 3.28 -24.52
N LEU A 144 -19.94 2.16 -23.95
CA LEU A 144 -19.43 0.84 -24.33
C LEU A 144 -19.68 0.54 -25.81
N ARG A 145 -20.86 0.88 -26.33
CA ARG A 145 -21.19 0.67 -27.75
C ARG A 145 -20.32 1.50 -28.68
N ALA A 146 -20.18 2.80 -28.42
CA ALA A 146 -19.35 3.71 -29.21
C ALA A 146 -17.91 3.19 -29.25
N GLN A 147 -17.37 2.81 -28.08
CA GLN A 147 -16.01 2.31 -28.02
C GLN A 147 -15.89 0.97 -28.75
N VAL A 148 -16.65 -0.06 -28.34
CA VAL A 148 -16.51 -1.43 -28.88
C VAL A 148 -16.87 -1.53 -30.37
N SER A 149 -17.90 -0.81 -30.82
CA SER A 149 -18.44 -0.96 -32.18
C SER A 149 -17.81 0.00 -33.18
N GLU A 150 -17.55 1.24 -32.75
CA GLU A 150 -17.12 2.32 -33.64
C GLU A 150 -15.63 2.63 -33.44
N GLY A 151 -15.05 2.26 -32.30
CA GLY A 151 -13.70 2.66 -31.91
C GLY A 151 -13.62 4.12 -31.50
N GLU A 152 -14.77 4.71 -31.15
CA GLU A 152 -14.93 6.14 -30.89
C GLU A 152 -15.33 6.41 -29.44
N TYR A 153 -15.17 7.66 -29.03
CA TYR A 153 -15.66 8.17 -27.77
C TYR A 153 -16.93 8.99 -28.01
N ILE A 154 -17.75 9.10 -26.97
CA ILE A 154 -18.95 9.93 -27.07
C ILE A 154 -18.52 11.37 -26.87
N ASP A 155 -18.62 12.19 -27.90
CA ASP A 155 -18.35 13.64 -27.81
C ASP A 155 -19.56 14.41 -27.27
N VAL A 156 -20.76 14.03 -27.68
CA VAL A 156 -22.03 14.62 -27.22
C VAL A 156 -23.03 13.50 -26.99
N TRP A 157 -23.45 13.32 -25.73
CA TRP A 157 -24.50 12.36 -25.42
C TRP A 157 -25.88 13.01 -25.38
N ASN A 158 -26.80 12.47 -26.15
CA ASN A 158 -28.21 12.87 -26.11
C ASN A 158 -28.99 11.85 -25.26
N PRO A 159 -29.62 12.26 -24.15
CA PRO A 159 -30.43 11.35 -23.36
C PRO A 159 -31.64 10.85 -24.17
N PRO A 160 -32.11 9.62 -23.93
CA PRO A 160 -33.29 9.11 -24.62
C PRO A 160 -34.54 9.89 -24.21
N ASP A 161 -35.45 10.13 -25.17
CA ASP A 161 -36.74 10.82 -24.95
C ASP A 161 -37.56 10.19 -23.82
N THR A 162 -37.42 8.87 -23.65
CA THR A 162 -38.01 8.11 -22.54
C THR A 162 -36.92 7.41 -21.76
N ILE A 163 -36.80 7.75 -20.48
CA ILE A 163 -35.81 7.12 -19.60
C ILE A 163 -36.17 5.64 -19.43
N PRO A 164 -35.27 4.72 -19.84
CA PRO A 164 -35.52 3.29 -19.70
C PRO A 164 -35.51 2.90 -18.22
N ILE A 165 -36.13 1.77 -17.91
CA ILE A 165 -35.97 1.15 -16.59
C ILE A 165 -34.57 0.52 -16.54
N PHE A 166 -33.86 0.70 -15.43
CA PHE A 166 -32.50 0.16 -15.22
C PHE A 166 -32.33 -1.29 -15.70
N LYS A 167 -33.26 -2.19 -15.33
CA LYS A 167 -33.23 -3.61 -15.73
C LYS A 167 -33.33 -3.82 -17.24
N ALA A 168 -34.08 -2.99 -17.95
CA ALA A 168 -34.17 -3.06 -19.40
C ALA A 168 -32.83 -2.67 -20.04
N THR A 169 -32.21 -1.60 -19.55
CA THR A 169 -30.87 -1.18 -19.99
C THR A 169 -29.82 -2.24 -19.72
N ALA A 170 -29.82 -2.83 -18.51
CA ALA A 170 -28.89 -3.89 -18.14
C ALA A 170 -29.01 -5.11 -19.06
N LYS A 171 -30.25 -5.51 -19.41
CA LYS A 171 -30.49 -6.62 -20.34
C LYS A 171 -29.94 -6.33 -21.74
N VAL A 172 -30.20 -5.13 -22.27
CA VAL A 172 -29.68 -4.74 -23.59
C VAL A 172 -28.15 -4.70 -23.58
N LEU A 173 -27.54 -4.13 -22.54
CA LEU A 173 -26.09 -4.12 -22.40
C LEU A 173 -25.50 -5.54 -22.28
N GLN A 174 -26.19 -6.45 -21.59
CA GLN A 174 -25.81 -7.85 -21.53
C GLN A 174 -25.84 -8.52 -22.91
N GLU A 175 -26.83 -8.22 -23.74
CA GLU A 175 -26.91 -8.70 -25.13
C GLU A 175 -25.76 -8.14 -25.98
N ASP A 176 -25.43 -6.86 -25.81
CA ASP A 176 -24.30 -6.22 -26.50
C ASP A 176 -22.96 -6.86 -26.13
N VAL A 177 -22.69 -6.99 -24.82
CA VAL A 177 -21.45 -7.62 -24.32
C VAL A 177 -21.38 -9.09 -24.71
N SER A 178 -22.50 -9.82 -24.68
CA SER A 178 -22.55 -11.21 -25.12
C SER A 178 -22.22 -11.33 -26.62
N THR A 179 -22.73 -10.40 -27.43
CA THR A 179 -22.44 -10.32 -28.87
C THR A 179 -20.96 -10.03 -29.13
N PHE A 180 -20.42 -9.05 -28.42
CA PHE A 180 -19.00 -8.70 -28.45
C PHE A 180 -18.10 -9.90 -28.05
N MET A 181 -18.47 -10.62 -26.98
CA MET A 181 -17.70 -11.74 -26.45
C MET A 181 -17.95 -13.08 -27.18
N GLN A 182 -18.71 -13.11 -28.29
CA GLN A 182 -19.04 -14.37 -29.00
C GLN A 182 -17.79 -15.16 -29.43
N ARG A 183 -16.71 -14.48 -29.80
CA ARG A 183 -15.44 -15.10 -30.20
C ARG A 183 -14.65 -15.68 -29.02
N SER A 184 -14.97 -15.26 -27.80
CA SER A 184 -14.39 -15.79 -26.56
C SER A 184 -15.50 -16.06 -25.54
N PRO A 185 -16.32 -17.11 -25.77
CA PRO A 185 -17.51 -17.39 -24.97
C PRO A 185 -17.16 -17.94 -23.57
N LYS A 186 -15.88 -18.03 -23.20
CA LYS A 186 -15.41 -18.29 -21.83
C LYS A 186 -14.56 -17.13 -21.29
N GLY A 187 -14.35 -16.10 -22.10
CA GLY A 187 -13.51 -14.97 -21.75
C GLY A 187 -14.13 -14.11 -20.66
N VAL A 188 -13.23 -13.51 -19.87
CA VAL A 188 -13.56 -12.49 -18.88
C VAL A 188 -13.09 -11.13 -19.43
N LEU A 189 -13.96 -10.12 -19.34
CA LEU A 189 -13.70 -8.74 -19.71
C LEU A 189 -13.38 -7.92 -18.45
N LEU A 190 -12.23 -7.27 -18.43
CA LEU A 190 -11.93 -6.22 -17.45
C LEU A 190 -12.28 -4.85 -18.05
N VAL A 191 -13.24 -4.15 -17.43
CA VAL A 191 -13.58 -2.76 -17.77
C VAL A 191 -12.92 -1.85 -16.74
N HIS A 192 -11.95 -1.07 -17.21
CA HIS A 192 -11.28 -0.06 -16.41
C HIS A 192 -11.94 1.30 -16.64
N VAL A 193 -12.70 1.77 -15.65
CA VAL A 193 -13.40 3.05 -15.69
C VAL A 193 -12.55 4.13 -15.03
N ASP A 194 -11.92 5.00 -15.82
CA ASP A 194 -10.98 6.00 -15.31
C ASP A 194 -11.58 7.40 -15.18
N GLU A 195 -11.13 8.13 -14.16
CA GLU A 195 -11.60 9.46 -13.80
C GLU A 195 -13.14 9.54 -13.70
N HIS A 196 -13.74 8.53 -13.07
CA HIS A 196 -15.19 8.33 -12.96
C HIS A 196 -15.97 9.56 -12.47
N ARG A 197 -15.36 10.43 -11.66
CA ARG A 197 -15.99 11.66 -11.16
C ARG A 197 -16.27 12.67 -12.29
N SER A 198 -15.43 12.70 -13.33
CA SER A 198 -15.61 13.59 -14.46
C SER A 198 -16.85 13.26 -15.27
N MET A 199 -17.19 11.96 -15.38
CA MET A 199 -18.38 11.46 -16.09
C MET A 199 -19.65 12.31 -15.93
N CYS A 200 -19.99 12.66 -14.68
CA CYS A 200 -21.16 13.44 -14.32
C CYS A 200 -21.03 13.85 -12.84
N PRO A 201 -21.41 15.07 -12.41
CA PRO A 201 -21.36 15.49 -11.00
C PRO A 201 -22.37 14.76 -10.10
N ASP A 202 -23.43 14.17 -10.65
CA ASP A 202 -24.47 13.47 -9.89
C ASP A 202 -24.03 12.06 -9.40
N PRO A 203 -24.08 11.77 -8.08
CA PRO A 203 -23.63 10.49 -7.54
C PRO A 203 -24.55 9.31 -7.87
N ASP A 204 -25.85 9.52 -8.09
CA ASP A 204 -26.79 8.45 -8.41
C ASP A 204 -26.63 8.01 -9.88
N PHE A 205 -26.44 8.97 -10.80
CA PHE A 205 -26.07 8.71 -12.19
C PHE A 205 -24.80 7.86 -12.27
N ARG A 206 -23.73 8.35 -11.63
CA ARG A 206 -22.44 7.66 -11.53
C ARG A 206 -22.55 6.26 -10.91
N ARG A 207 -23.46 6.07 -9.94
CA ARG A 207 -23.74 4.76 -9.35
C ARG A 207 -24.40 3.82 -10.36
N GLY A 208 -25.42 4.30 -11.08
CA GLY A 208 -26.10 3.54 -12.12
C GLY A 208 -25.17 3.08 -13.24
N ALA A 209 -24.28 3.97 -13.68
CA ALA A 209 -23.26 3.67 -14.69
C ALA A 209 -22.33 2.51 -14.28
N LEU A 210 -21.80 2.53 -13.06
CA LEU A 210 -20.92 1.45 -12.60
C LEU A 210 -21.68 0.17 -12.22
N ARG A 211 -22.90 0.31 -11.70
CA ARG A 211 -23.76 -0.81 -11.32
C ARG A 211 -24.13 -1.64 -12.55
N VAL A 212 -24.49 -1.01 -13.66
CA VAL A 212 -24.93 -1.74 -14.86
C VAL A 212 -23.82 -2.64 -15.41
N LEU A 213 -22.55 -2.22 -15.32
CA LEU A 213 -21.39 -3.03 -15.70
C LEU A 213 -21.13 -4.16 -14.69
N ALA A 214 -21.19 -3.85 -13.38
CA ALA A 214 -20.89 -4.82 -12.33
C ALA A 214 -21.93 -5.95 -12.20
N GLU A 215 -23.13 -5.77 -12.74
CA GLU A 215 -24.17 -6.81 -12.82
C GLU A 215 -24.00 -7.73 -14.05
N LEU A 216 -23.11 -7.41 -14.98
CA LEU A 216 -22.92 -8.23 -16.18
C LEU A 216 -22.13 -9.51 -15.86
N PRO A 217 -22.55 -10.66 -16.40
CA PRO A 217 -21.78 -11.88 -16.26
C PRO A 217 -20.43 -11.74 -16.97
N ARG A 218 -19.36 -12.22 -16.32
CA ARG A 218 -17.99 -12.25 -16.87
C ARG A 218 -17.40 -10.87 -17.18
N VAL A 219 -17.91 -9.84 -16.53
CA VAL A 219 -17.33 -8.50 -16.54
C VAL A 219 -16.83 -8.18 -15.15
N GLN A 220 -15.54 -7.85 -15.04
CA GLN A 220 -14.96 -7.26 -13.85
C GLN A 220 -14.82 -5.76 -14.07
N VAL A 221 -15.23 -4.96 -13.09
CA VAL A 221 -15.14 -3.50 -13.16
C VAL A 221 -14.12 -3.01 -12.15
N LEU A 222 -13.12 -2.28 -12.63
CA LEU A 222 -12.17 -1.56 -11.80
C LEU A 222 -12.28 -0.06 -12.10
N ALA A 223 -12.62 0.73 -11.10
CA ALA A 223 -12.75 2.17 -11.22
C ALA A 223 -11.61 2.91 -10.50
N THR A 224 -10.98 3.87 -11.16
CA THR A 224 -9.93 4.71 -10.57
C THR A 224 -10.50 6.06 -10.17
N TYR A 225 -10.07 6.55 -9.01
CA TYR A 225 -10.51 7.80 -8.41
C TYR A 225 -9.34 8.62 -7.91
N THR A 226 -9.41 9.94 -8.04
CA THR A 226 -8.51 10.89 -7.36
C THR A 226 -8.80 10.98 -5.86
N ASP A 227 -10.08 10.94 -5.49
CA ASP A 227 -10.58 10.97 -4.12
C ASP A 227 -11.42 9.74 -3.79
N ILE A 228 -11.57 9.40 -2.51
CA ILE A 228 -12.46 8.32 -2.08
C ILE A 228 -13.85 8.53 -2.72
N PRO A 229 -14.47 7.50 -3.34
CA PRO A 229 -15.84 7.63 -3.84
C PRO A 229 -16.82 8.02 -2.69
N PRO A 230 -18.06 8.47 -2.98
CA PRO A 230 -19.10 8.72 -1.96
C PRO A 230 -19.84 7.43 -1.53
N LEU A 231 -20.05 7.22 -0.22
CA LEU A 231 -20.77 6.04 0.30
C LEU A 231 -22.23 6.08 -0.16
N PRO A 232 -22.80 4.97 -0.69
CA PRO A 232 -24.24 4.91 -0.88
C PRO A 232 -24.90 5.08 0.50
N GLY A 233 -25.98 5.85 0.55
CA GLY A 233 -26.70 6.08 1.81
C GLY A 233 -27.03 4.75 2.51
N GLN A 234 -26.92 4.73 3.84
CA GLN A 234 -27.10 3.53 4.66
C GLN A 234 -28.33 2.73 4.20
N LYS A 235 -28.12 1.43 3.89
CA LYS A 235 -29.11 0.42 3.45
C LYS A 235 -29.40 0.30 1.93
N SER A 236 -28.71 0.98 1.01
CA SER A 236 -29.19 1.07 -0.39
C SER A 236 -28.33 0.48 -1.53
N SER A 237 -27.04 0.14 -1.36
CA SER A 237 -26.28 -0.37 -2.51
C SER A 237 -26.33 -1.88 -2.67
N GLU A 238 -27.00 -2.32 -3.72
CA GLU A 238 -26.89 -3.69 -4.26
C GLU A 238 -25.47 -3.99 -4.80
N THR A 239 -24.63 -2.95 -5.00
CA THR A 239 -23.24 -3.08 -5.47
C THR A 239 -22.24 -2.76 -4.37
N CYS A 240 -21.38 -3.70 -4.03
CA CYS A 240 -20.29 -3.49 -3.07
C CYS A 240 -19.11 -2.75 -3.73
N ARG A 241 -18.38 -1.94 -2.94
CA ARG A 241 -17.12 -1.32 -3.36
C ARG A 241 -15.98 -2.00 -2.63
N ARG A 242 -15.00 -2.51 -3.36
CA ARG A 242 -13.80 -3.13 -2.78
C ARG A 242 -12.58 -2.29 -3.15
N PRO A 243 -11.81 -1.78 -2.17
CA PRO A 243 -10.55 -1.12 -2.48
C PRO A 243 -9.56 -2.15 -3.03
N ILE A 244 -8.85 -1.75 -4.07
CA ILE A 244 -7.64 -2.40 -4.58
C ILE A 244 -6.48 -1.49 -4.21
N ALA A 245 -5.45 -2.10 -3.66
CA ALA A 245 -4.25 -1.39 -3.29
C ALA A 245 -3.48 -0.86 -4.50
N CYS A 246 -2.91 0.34 -4.34
CA CYS A 246 -1.88 0.84 -5.22
C CYS A 246 -0.61 0.00 -5.06
N LEU A 247 0.09 -0.17 -6.18
CA LEU A 247 1.42 -0.76 -6.22
C LEU A 247 2.44 0.27 -5.72
N LEU A 248 3.51 -0.24 -5.10
CA LEU A 248 4.64 0.58 -4.66
C LEU A 248 5.79 0.51 -5.67
N PRO A 249 6.58 1.59 -5.80
CA PRO A 249 7.78 1.56 -6.63
C PRO A 249 8.80 0.59 -6.05
N ASP A 250 9.41 -0.22 -6.93
CA ASP A 250 10.56 -1.05 -6.58
C ASP A 250 11.82 -0.20 -6.50
N VAL A 251 12.02 0.44 -5.35
CA VAL A 251 13.15 1.34 -5.10
C VAL A 251 14.49 0.66 -5.39
N LYS A 252 14.61 -0.65 -5.14
CA LYS A 252 15.85 -1.37 -5.41
C LYS A 252 16.14 -1.38 -6.91
N THR A 253 15.18 -1.83 -7.73
CA THR A 253 15.35 -1.88 -9.18
C THR A 253 15.57 -0.48 -9.76
N ILE A 254 14.88 0.53 -9.23
CA ILE A 254 15.09 1.94 -9.63
C ILE A 254 16.52 2.37 -9.35
N MET A 255 17.04 2.09 -8.14
CA MET A 255 18.43 2.44 -7.80
C MET A 255 19.43 1.68 -8.68
N ASP A 256 19.19 0.39 -8.94
CA ASP A 256 20.10 -0.44 -9.73
C ASP A 256 20.15 0.01 -11.21
N GLU A 257 19.02 0.43 -11.79
CA GLU A 257 18.93 0.81 -13.20
C GLU A 257 19.16 2.30 -13.47
N ARG A 258 18.83 3.17 -12.50
CA ARG A 258 18.80 4.63 -12.70
C ARG A 258 19.88 5.37 -11.92
N LEU A 259 20.50 4.76 -10.91
CA LEU A 259 21.60 5.37 -10.15
C LEU A 259 22.93 4.69 -10.44
N GLN A 260 24.01 5.48 -10.45
CA GLN A 260 25.38 4.99 -10.64
C GLN A 260 25.94 4.30 -9.38
N MET A 261 25.32 3.19 -8.98
CA MET A 261 25.65 2.45 -7.75
C MET A 261 26.94 1.60 -7.89
N CYS A 262 27.41 1.34 -9.11
CA CYS A 262 28.54 0.46 -9.40
C CYS A 262 29.89 0.92 -8.81
N PHE A 263 29.98 2.18 -8.38
CA PHE A 263 31.19 2.76 -7.76
C PHE A 263 31.25 2.62 -6.23
N LEU A 264 30.29 1.92 -5.62
CA LEU A 264 30.21 1.72 -4.18
C LEU A 264 30.75 0.34 -3.80
N ASP A 265 31.61 0.28 -2.79
CA ASP A 265 32.02 -0.98 -2.19
C ASP A 265 30.93 -1.47 -1.23
N LEU A 266 30.06 -2.34 -1.72
CA LEU A 266 28.98 -2.93 -0.94
C LEU A 266 29.46 -3.98 0.09
N MET A 267 30.76 -4.27 0.14
CA MET A 267 31.35 -5.08 1.22
C MET A 267 31.62 -4.25 2.48
N ASP A 268 31.72 -2.92 2.35
CA ASP A 268 31.85 -2.02 3.49
C ASP A 268 30.49 -1.90 4.21
N GLU A 269 30.44 -2.35 5.46
CA GLU A 269 29.25 -2.28 6.31
C GLU A 269 28.73 -0.84 6.44
N ALA A 270 29.61 0.15 6.55
CA ALA A 270 29.19 1.55 6.67
C ALA A 270 28.46 2.02 5.40
N VAL A 271 28.93 1.61 4.22
CA VAL A 271 28.30 1.89 2.92
C VAL A 271 26.95 1.18 2.81
N LEU A 272 26.90 -0.12 3.14
CA LEU A 272 25.68 -0.93 3.06
C LEU A 272 24.55 -0.33 3.92
N LEU A 273 24.87 0.11 5.14
CA LEU A 273 23.90 0.74 6.04
C LEU A 273 23.35 2.06 5.48
N ARG A 274 24.19 2.87 4.80
CA ARG A 274 23.73 4.10 4.13
C ARG A 274 22.88 3.78 2.91
N VAL A 275 23.21 2.76 2.13
CA VAL A 275 22.39 2.35 0.98
C VAL A 275 21.00 1.91 1.44
N ALA A 276 20.89 1.18 2.54
CA ALA A 276 19.59 0.82 3.12
C ALA A 276 18.79 2.04 3.57
N THR A 277 19.45 3.03 4.19
CA THR A 277 18.80 4.30 4.57
C THR A 277 18.35 5.08 3.33
N LEU A 278 19.21 5.17 2.32
CA LEU A 278 18.92 5.85 1.05
C LEU A 278 17.72 5.23 0.34
N ARG A 279 17.57 3.89 0.35
CA ARG A 279 16.37 3.20 -0.18
C ARG A 279 15.10 3.69 0.51
N VAL A 280 15.11 3.80 1.83
CA VAL A 280 13.93 4.30 2.58
C VAL A 280 13.63 5.75 2.23
N THR A 281 14.63 6.62 2.18
CA THR A 281 14.41 8.05 1.90
C THR A 281 14.03 8.32 0.45
N ILE A 282 14.58 7.57 -0.52
CA ILE A 282 14.14 7.59 -1.91
C ILE A 282 12.69 7.11 -2.00
N GLY A 283 12.34 5.99 -1.35
CA GLY A 283 10.96 5.48 -1.34
C GLY A 283 9.95 6.51 -0.82
N LEU A 284 10.29 7.20 0.26
CA LEU A 284 9.49 8.31 0.80
C LEU A 284 9.40 9.50 -0.17
N ALA A 285 10.51 9.90 -0.80
CA ALA A 285 10.53 10.99 -1.78
C ALA A 285 9.69 10.66 -3.02
N LEU A 286 9.78 9.43 -3.54
CA LEU A 286 8.98 8.97 -4.68
C LEU A 286 7.48 8.96 -4.33
N GLN A 287 7.12 8.40 -3.18
CA GLN A 287 5.74 8.45 -2.68
C GLN A 287 5.24 9.90 -2.53
N LYS A 288 6.09 10.81 -2.02
CA LYS A 288 5.76 12.23 -1.81
C LYS A 288 5.44 12.95 -3.10
N LEU A 289 6.27 12.77 -4.12
CA LEU A 289 6.07 13.39 -5.44
C LEU A 289 4.78 12.89 -6.12
N LEU A 290 3.94 12.14 -5.38
CA LEU A 290 2.75 11.44 -5.82
C LEU A 290 3.06 10.52 -6.99
N LEU A 291 4.33 10.16 -7.11
CA LEU A 291 4.88 9.27 -8.08
C LEU A 291 5.15 7.97 -7.33
N ALA A 292 4.06 7.27 -7.03
CA ALA A 292 4.06 5.82 -7.25
C ALA A 292 4.15 5.52 -8.76
N GLY A 293 4.85 6.37 -9.52
CA GLY A 293 5.09 6.32 -10.93
C GLY A 293 6.02 5.15 -11.15
N LEU A 294 5.40 3.98 -11.22
CA LEU A 294 5.97 2.79 -11.79
C LEU A 294 6.52 3.13 -13.19
N HIS A 295 5.99 4.16 -13.85
CA HIS A 295 6.49 4.75 -15.09
C HIS A 295 7.24 6.07 -14.86
N PHE A 296 8.50 6.15 -15.33
CA PHE A 296 9.28 7.39 -15.30
C PHE A 296 9.37 8.04 -16.68
N ASN A 297 8.82 9.25 -16.76
CA ASN A 297 9.20 10.32 -17.67
C ASN A 297 8.59 11.62 -17.12
N ASP A 298 8.81 11.85 -15.82
CA ASP A 298 8.28 12.98 -15.06
C ASP A 298 9.45 13.89 -14.69
N SER A 299 9.34 15.18 -14.99
CA SER A 299 10.44 16.12 -14.84
C SER A 299 10.95 16.18 -13.40
N GLU A 300 10.06 16.01 -12.39
CA GLU A 300 10.48 16.13 -10.99
C GLU A 300 11.23 14.89 -10.48
N VAL A 301 10.84 13.69 -10.92
CA VAL A 301 11.57 12.46 -10.56
C VAL A 301 12.86 12.35 -11.34
N ASP A 302 12.86 12.67 -12.63
CA ASP A 302 14.10 12.68 -13.40
C ASP A 302 15.07 13.75 -12.85
N GLU A 303 14.59 14.92 -12.43
CA GLU A 303 15.41 15.92 -11.73
C GLU A 303 15.99 15.38 -10.42
N LEU A 304 15.17 14.72 -9.59
CA LEU A 304 15.66 14.08 -8.36
C LEU A 304 16.74 13.03 -8.67
N LEU A 305 16.47 12.08 -9.56
CA LEU A 305 17.40 10.99 -9.89
C LEU A 305 18.69 11.52 -10.55
N ASN A 306 18.60 12.53 -11.40
CA ASN A 306 19.76 13.19 -12.00
C ASN A 306 20.62 13.88 -10.93
N LYS A 307 19.98 14.62 -10.01
CA LYS A 307 20.69 15.27 -8.90
C LYS A 307 21.37 14.25 -7.98
N LEU A 308 20.72 13.12 -7.69
CA LEU A 308 21.35 12.02 -6.94
C LEU A 308 22.55 11.44 -7.69
N ASN A 309 22.45 11.26 -9.01
CA ASN A 309 23.58 10.82 -9.85
C ASN A 309 24.73 11.81 -9.84
N GLU A 310 24.47 13.11 -9.91
CA GLU A 310 25.51 14.15 -9.79
C GLU A 310 26.23 14.06 -8.44
N ILE A 311 25.49 13.88 -7.33
CA ILE A 311 26.06 13.70 -6.00
C ILE A 311 26.91 12.43 -5.92
N LEU A 312 26.41 11.32 -6.49
CA LEU A 312 27.12 10.03 -6.52
C LEU A 312 28.36 10.08 -7.43
N ALA A 313 28.34 10.84 -8.53
CA ALA A 313 29.46 10.92 -9.46
C ALA A 313 30.62 11.82 -8.95
N ASN A 314 30.38 12.66 -7.95
CA ASN A 314 31.41 13.53 -7.39
C ASN A 314 32.60 12.75 -6.81
N GLU A 315 33.78 13.38 -6.81
CA GLU A 315 34.96 12.82 -6.15
C GLU A 315 34.81 12.86 -4.62
N GLY A 316 35.22 11.80 -3.93
CA GLY A 316 35.25 11.72 -2.47
C GLY A 316 34.77 10.41 -1.88
N GLU A 317 34.73 10.37 -0.55
CA GLU A 317 34.33 9.18 0.22
C GLU A 317 32.88 8.77 -0.07
N ALA A 318 32.68 7.47 -0.35
CA ALA A 318 31.37 6.89 -0.65
C ALA A 318 30.32 7.19 0.42
N VAL A 319 30.71 7.08 1.68
CA VAL A 319 29.85 7.37 2.85
C VAL A 319 29.30 8.79 2.76
N LYS A 320 30.17 9.78 2.55
CA LYS A 320 29.77 11.19 2.48
C LYS A 320 28.85 11.48 1.27
N ARG A 321 29.09 10.84 0.13
CA ARG A 321 28.21 10.95 -1.05
C ARG A 321 26.81 10.42 -0.77
N LEU A 322 26.71 9.25 -0.12
CA LEU A 322 25.43 8.68 0.26
C LEU A 322 24.71 9.54 1.31
N GLU A 323 25.43 10.10 2.28
CA GLU A 323 24.86 11.03 3.26
C GLU A 323 24.22 12.26 2.60
N ASN A 324 24.88 12.82 1.59
CA ASN A 324 24.34 13.94 0.82
C ASN A 324 23.09 13.52 0.00
N CYS A 325 23.08 12.31 -0.56
CA CYS A 325 21.90 11.78 -1.26
C CYS A 325 20.70 11.61 -0.30
N ILE A 326 20.94 11.07 0.90
CA ILE A 326 19.92 10.89 1.94
C ILE A 326 19.33 12.26 2.32
N GLU A 327 20.19 13.25 2.55
CA GLU A 327 19.77 14.62 2.87
C GLU A 327 18.91 15.24 1.76
N GLU A 328 19.31 15.06 0.50
CA GLU A 328 18.53 15.53 -0.65
C GLU A 328 17.13 14.89 -0.70
N CYS A 329 17.04 13.57 -0.54
CA CYS A 329 15.74 12.88 -0.50
C CYS A 329 14.89 13.36 0.69
N ASN A 330 15.51 13.52 1.85
CA ASN A 330 14.86 13.99 3.07
C ASN A 330 14.24 15.38 2.91
N GLN A 331 14.90 16.28 2.17
CA GLN A 331 14.36 17.60 1.87
C GLN A 331 13.10 17.52 1.00
N LYS A 332 12.96 16.52 0.11
CA LYS A 332 11.78 16.40 -0.76
C LYS A 332 10.52 15.99 -0.02
N TRP A 333 10.59 15.02 0.91
CA TRP A 333 9.37 14.47 1.54
C TRP A 333 8.95 15.14 2.85
N MET A 334 9.83 15.89 3.51
CA MET A 334 9.55 16.46 4.83
C MET A 334 8.95 17.87 4.84
N ILE A 335 8.63 18.47 3.69
CA ILE A 335 8.21 19.87 3.58
C ILE A 335 6.72 20.11 3.93
N ASP A 336 5.91 19.06 4.04
CA ASP A 336 4.46 19.22 3.98
C ASP A 336 3.75 19.42 5.32
N ALA A 337 2.63 20.15 5.24
CA ALA A 337 1.67 20.26 6.33
C ALA A 337 0.98 18.91 6.57
N ALA A 338 0.81 18.54 7.84
CA ALA A 338 0.06 17.36 8.20
C ALA A 338 -1.41 17.52 7.82
N GLU A 339 -2.01 16.51 7.19
CA GLU A 339 -3.44 16.44 6.94
C GLU A 339 -4.14 15.57 7.99
N GLU A 340 -5.46 15.70 8.07
CA GLU A 340 -6.31 14.83 8.88
C GLU A 340 -6.82 13.68 8.01
N SER A 341 -6.56 12.45 8.44
CA SER A 341 -6.93 11.23 7.72
C SER A 341 -7.66 10.27 8.65
N GLU A 342 -8.91 9.99 8.34
CA GLU A 342 -9.70 9.01 9.07
C GLU A 342 -9.14 7.59 8.87
N HIS A 343 -9.17 6.78 9.92
CA HIS A 343 -8.68 5.39 9.91
C HIS A 343 -7.16 5.25 9.71
N LEU A 344 -6.37 6.34 9.78
CA LEU A 344 -4.91 6.28 9.62
C LEU A 344 -4.27 5.30 10.62
N ILE A 345 -4.80 5.23 11.84
CA ILE A 345 -4.25 4.34 12.87
C ILE A 345 -4.68 2.89 12.63
N ASP A 346 -5.88 2.64 12.10
CA ASP A 346 -6.25 1.29 11.64
C ASP A 346 -5.31 0.83 10.51
N LEU A 347 -5.00 1.71 9.57
CA LEU A 347 -4.06 1.44 8.48
C LEU A 347 -2.62 1.23 9.00
N LEU A 348 -2.17 2.02 9.97
CA LEU A 348 -0.88 1.81 10.66
C LEU A 348 -0.82 0.44 11.35
N CYS A 349 -1.90 0.01 12.01
CA CYS A 349 -1.96 -1.31 12.64
C CYS A 349 -2.03 -2.46 11.62
N GLY A 350 -2.35 -2.14 10.37
CA GLY A 350 -2.53 -3.07 9.26
C GLY A 350 -3.90 -3.74 9.29
N ILE A 351 -4.65 -3.60 8.20
CA ILE A 351 -5.98 -4.23 8.05
C ILE A 351 -5.82 -5.46 7.17
N LYS A 352 -6.12 -6.66 7.68
CA LYS A 352 -6.15 -7.87 6.85
C LYS A 352 -7.11 -7.68 5.67
N GLU A 353 -6.67 -7.95 4.45
CA GLU A 353 -7.46 -7.73 3.21
C GLU A 353 -8.82 -8.44 3.23
N GLN A 354 -8.90 -9.61 3.87
CA GLN A 354 -10.11 -10.41 3.97
C GLN A 354 -11.09 -9.90 5.05
N SER A 355 -10.70 -8.89 5.82
CA SER A 355 -11.51 -8.33 6.89
C SER A 355 -12.82 -7.73 6.37
N LYS A 356 -13.89 -7.86 7.15
CA LYS A 356 -15.16 -7.15 6.89
C LYS A 356 -14.96 -5.64 6.81
N LYS A 357 -14.00 -5.07 7.57
CA LYS A 357 -13.64 -3.65 7.52
C LYS A 357 -13.31 -3.20 6.09
N VAL A 358 -12.63 -4.03 5.30
CA VAL A 358 -12.26 -3.70 3.90
C VAL A 358 -13.48 -3.58 2.98
N ARG A 359 -14.57 -4.29 3.31
CA ARG A 359 -15.82 -4.27 2.52
C ARG A 359 -16.79 -3.18 3.00
N GLU A 360 -16.73 -2.82 4.27
CA GLU A 360 -17.68 -1.93 4.93
C GLU A 360 -17.18 -0.48 5.02
N GLN A 361 -15.87 -0.29 5.10
CA GLN A 361 -15.22 1.02 5.20
C GLN A 361 -14.54 1.40 3.90
N ARG A 362 -14.14 2.67 3.81
CA ARG A 362 -13.38 3.19 2.69
C ARG A 362 -12.08 3.76 3.19
N PHE A 363 -11.05 3.49 2.41
CA PHE A 363 -9.71 3.94 2.70
C PHE A 363 -9.23 4.82 1.56
N PRO A 364 -8.74 6.05 1.84
CA PRO A 364 -7.99 6.82 0.86
C PRO A 364 -6.63 6.18 0.67
N GLN A 365 -6.10 6.21 -0.56
CA GLN A 365 -4.70 5.95 -0.87
C GLN A 365 -4.16 4.75 -0.10
N VAL A 366 -4.59 3.55 -0.48
CA VAL A 366 -4.13 2.32 0.16
C VAL A 366 -3.12 1.59 -0.68
N VAL A 367 -2.20 0.92 0.00
CA VAL A 367 -1.24 -0.04 -0.55
C VAL A 367 -1.43 -1.37 0.18
N ALA A 368 -1.09 -2.46 -0.48
CA ALA A 368 -1.23 -3.81 0.04
C ALA A 368 0.12 -4.49 -0.03
N LEU A 369 0.54 -5.04 1.10
CA LEU A 369 1.76 -5.80 1.23
C LEU A 369 1.46 -7.01 2.08
N GLN A 370 1.73 -8.20 1.55
CA GLN A 370 1.60 -9.47 2.27
C GLN A 370 0.20 -9.71 2.88
N GLY A 371 -0.86 -9.30 2.17
CA GLY A 371 -2.24 -9.47 2.64
C GLY A 371 -2.72 -8.45 3.67
N ILE A 372 -1.92 -7.40 3.91
CA ILE A 372 -2.22 -6.28 4.80
C ILE A 372 -2.47 -5.02 3.96
N LEU A 373 -3.63 -4.41 4.14
CA LEU A 373 -3.99 -3.10 3.63
C LEU A 373 -3.51 -2.00 4.60
N THR A 374 -2.81 -0.99 4.07
CA THR A 374 -2.27 0.16 4.81
C THR A 374 -2.24 1.42 3.93
N ALA A 375 -2.00 2.60 4.49
CA ALA A 375 -1.65 3.80 3.73
C ALA A 375 -0.16 3.77 3.32
N PRO A 376 0.27 4.46 2.24
CA PRO A 376 1.67 4.70 1.92
C PRO A 376 2.46 5.18 3.12
N LEU A 377 3.73 4.79 3.21
CA LEU A 377 4.58 5.20 4.33
C LEU A 377 4.66 6.72 4.46
N GLU A 378 4.74 7.47 3.35
CA GLU A 378 4.72 8.95 3.38
C GLU A 378 3.46 9.48 4.06
N VAL A 379 2.29 8.90 3.79
CA VAL A 379 1.01 9.31 4.41
C VAL A 379 1.00 8.97 5.90
N LEU A 380 1.43 7.76 6.29
CA LEU A 380 1.57 7.38 7.70
C LEU A 380 2.55 8.30 8.45
N MET A 381 3.54 8.81 7.73
CA MET A 381 4.55 9.72 8.25
C MET A 381 4.06 11.16 8.28
N ARG A 382 3.20 11.61 7.37
CA ARG A 382 2.74 12.99 7.27
C ARG A 382 1.53 13.27 8.13
N ASP A 383 0.52 12.42 8.05
CA ASP A 383 -0.84 12.71 8.48
C ASP A 383 -1.08 12.36 9.95
N SER A 384 -2.29 12.69 10.43
CA SER A 384 -2.77 12.30 11.75
C SER A 384 -4.25 11.95 11.73
N ASP A 385 -4.72 11.22 12.74
CA ASP A 385 -6.14 10.86 12.89
C ASP A 385 -6.68 11.44 14.19
N PRO A 386 -7.13 12.71 14.24
CA PRO A 386 -7.56 13.35 15.48
C PRO A 386 -8.74 12.65 16.17
N ASN A 387 -9.50 11.84 15.43
CA ASN A 387 -10.67 11.13 15.93
C ASN A 387 -10.33 9.79 16.58
N ASP A 388 -9.17 9.21 16.29
CA ASP A 388 -8.73 7.96 16.91
C ASP A 388 -8.05 8.21 18.28
N PRO A 389 -8.47 7.54 19.36
CA PRO A 389 -7.90 7.71 20.69
C PRO A 389 -6.38 7.43 20.80
N ALA A 390 -5.81 6.61 19.91
CA ALA A 390 -4.38 6.31 19.87
C ALA A 390 -3.54 7.40 19.17
N ASN A 391 -4.15 8.45 18.62
CA ASN A 391 -3.46 9.48 17.83
C ASN A 391 -2.35 10.21 18.57
N LYS A 392 -2.52 10.40 19.88
CA LYS A 392 -1.46 11.01 20.71
C LYS A 392 -0.20 10.13 20.74
N LEU A 393 -0.35 8.81 20.77
CA LEU A 393 0.77 7.86 20.71
C LEU A 393 1.36 7.84 19.31
N HIS A 394 0.49 7.78 18.29
CA HIS A 394 0.89 7.86 16.89
C HIS A 394 1.79 9.07 16.63
N ARG A 395 1.35 10.30 16.94
CA ARG A 395 2.15 11.52 16.71
C ARG A 395 3.50 11.51 17.44
N ARG A 396 3.54 11.00 18.67
CA ARG A 396 4.79 10.89 19.45
C ARG A 396 5.78 9.94 18.80
N CYS A 397 5.32 8.75 18.42
CA CYS A 397 6.15 7.74 17.79
C CYS A 397 6.55 8.15 16.37
N GLN A 398 5.64 8.73 15.59
CA GLN A 398 5.90 9.31 14.28
C GLN A 398 7.00 10.38 14.35
N SER A 399 6.90 11.33 15.29
CA SER A 399 7.94 12.36 15.50
C SER A 399 9.29 11.75 15.85
N ARG A 400 9.31 10.71 16.68
CA ARG A 400 10.53 9.98 17.03
C ARG A 400 11.11 9.26 15.81
N PHE A 401 10.29 8.56 15.04
CA PHE A 401 10.72 7.88 13.82
C PHE A 401 11.29 8.88 12.78
N LYS A 402 10.62 10.02 12.57
CA LYS A 402 11.14 11.14 11.77
C LYS A 402 12.51 11.62 12.27
N SER A 403 12.69 11.74 13.59
CA SER A 403 13.96 12.19 14.17
C SER A 403 15.10 11.21 13.87
N VAL A 404 14.83 9.90 13.84
CA VAL A 404 15.81 8.88 13.49
C VAL A 404 16.27 9.05 12.04
N LEU A 405 15.36 9.33 11.11
CA LEU A 405 15.69 9.61 9.71
C LEU A 405 16.41 10.96 9.51
N ARG A 406 16.26 11.92 10.43
CA ARG A 406 16.87 13.28 10.36
C ARG A 406 18.26 13.37 10.96
N VAL A 407 18.46 12.82 12.16
CA VAL A 407 19.60 13.18 13.01
C VAL A 407 20.90 12.46 12.59
N ASN A 408 20.82 11.49 11.68
CA ASN A 408 21.91 10.56 11.43
C ASN A 408 22.23 10.24 9.96
N PRO A 409 22.54 11.23 9.10
CA PRO A 409 23.37 10.92 7.93
C PRO A 409 24.74 10.38 8.41
N LYS A 410 25.35 11.04 9.41
CA LYS A 410 26.76 10.88 9.82
C LYS A 410 27.07 9.68 10.71
N ALA A 411 26.15 9.26 11.57
CA ALA A 411 26.24 7.98 12.26
C ALA A 411 25.21 7.08 11.59
N ALA A 412 25.63 6.02 10.90
CA ALA A 412 24.73 5.12 10.21
C ALA A 412 23.49 4.86 11.06
N VAL A 413 22.30 5.28 10.62
CA VAL A 413 21.10 4.65 11.17
C VAL A 413 21.18 3.23 10.66
N THR A 414 21.46 2.29 11.54
CA THR A 414 21.41 0.90 11.11
C THR A 414 19.99 0.62 10.64
N ALA A 415 19.82 -0.19 9.60
CA ALA A 415 18.50 -0.68 9.23
C ALA A 415 17.75 -1.25 10.46
N GLY A 416 18.51 -1.80 11.42
CA GLY A 416 18.04 -2.15 12.77
C GLY A 416 17.36 -1.01 13.51
N LYS A 417 18.00 0.16 13.67
CA LYS A 417 17.41 1.27 14.43
C LYS A 417 16.15 1.86 13.79
N VAL A 418 16.05 1.87 12.46
CA VAL A 418 14.80 2.20 11.76
C VAL A 418 13.72 1.19 12.12
N LEU A 419 14.04 -0.09 12.02
CA LEU A 419 13.12 -1.18 12.30
C LEU A 419 12.65 -1.21 13.76
N GLU A 420 13.55 -0.96 14.72
CA GLU A 420 13.23 -0.83 16.15
C GLU A 420 12.16 0.25 16.39
N HIS A 421 12.35 1.43 15.80
CA HIS A 421 11.38 2.52 15.95
C HIS A 421 10.07 2.25 15.21
N ALA A 422 10.10 1.47 14.12
CA ALA A 422 8.89 1.01 13.45
C ALA A 422 8.07 0.08 14.36
N TYR A 423 8.72 -0.91 14.99
CA TYR A 423 8.05 -1.78 15.97
C TYR A 423 7.55 -0.99 17.17
N LEU A 424 8.35 -0.08 17.74
CA LEU A 424 7.92 0.77 18.85
C LEU A 424 6.63 1.52 18.52
N TRP A 425 6.56 2.10 17.32
CA TRP A 425 5.41 2.87 16.87
C TRP A 425 4.16 2.02 16.71
N VAL A 426 4.26 0.89 16.00
CA VAL A 426 3.10 0.05 15.71
C VAL A 426 2.64 -0.67 16.98
N LEU A 427 3.56 -1.21 17.79
CA LEU A 427 3.21 -1.85 19.06
C LEU A 427 2.51 -0.88 20.00
N ALA A 428 2.96 0.38 20.11
CA ALA A 428 2.29 1.39 20.93
C ALA A 428 0.85 1.66 20.49
N CYS A 429 0.61 1.79 19.18
CA CYS A 429 -0.73 2.08 18.67
C CYS A 429 -1.64 0.84 18.68
N LYS A 430 -1.11 -0.32 18.31
CA LYS A 430 -1.84 -1.58 18.23
C LYS A 430 -2.25 -2.07 19.62
N SER A 431 -1.35 -2.04 20.60
CA SER A 431 -1.67 -2.36 22.00
C SER A 431 -2.71 -1.42 22.60
N TYR A 432 -2.67 -0.12 22.27
CA TYR A 432 -3.73 0.80 22.72
C TYR A 432 -5.11 0.37 22.21
N LYS A 433 -5.20 0.00 20.92
CA LYS A 433 -6.46 -0.28 20.23
C LYS A 433 -7.02 -1.67 20.51
N LEU A 434 -6.15 -2.67 20.61
CA LEU A 434 -6.55 -4.06 20.83
C LEU A 434 -6.57 -4.42 22.31
N GLU A 435 -5.95 -3.60 23.17
CA GLU A 435 -5.75 -3.87 24.61
C GLU A 435 -4.87 -5.10 24.88
N GLU A 436 -4.28 -5.65 23.82
CA GLU A 436 -3.41 -6.83 23.85
C GLU A 436 -2.26 -6.70 22.83
N VAL A 437 -1.21 -7.49 23.03
CA VAL A 437 -0.13 -7.73 22.07
C VAL A 437 0.11 -9.23 21.95
N THR A 438 0.14 -9.74 20.73
CA THR A 438 0.37 -11.17 20.46
C THR A 438 1.79 -11.43 19.96
N PHE A 439 2.57 -12.24 20.68
CA PHE A 439 3.90 -12.69 20.27
C PHE A 439 3.88 -14.21 20.02
N GLY A 440 3.77 -14.62 18.75
CA GLY A 440 3.56 -16.02 18.41
C GLY A 440 2.23 -16.51 18.96
N GLU A 441 2.25 -17.51 19.84
CA GLU A 441 1.06 -18.01 20.53
C GLU A 441 0.75 -17.26 21.84
N GLU A 442 1.67 -16.44 22.33
CA GLU A 442 1.52 -15.70 23.59
C GLU A 442 0.65 -14.45 23.38
N VAL A 443 -0.41 -14.29 24.17
CA VAL A 443 -1.29 -13.12 24.16
C VAL A 443 -1.07 -12.35 25.46
N VAL A 444 -0.60 -11.12 25.35
CA VAL A 444 -0.22 -10.27 26.48
C VAL A 444 -1.26 -9.17 26.65
N ASP A 445 -1.96 -9.15 27.80
CA ASP A 445 -2.85 -8.06 28.19
C ASP A 445 -2.03 -6.80 28.49
N PHE A 446 -2.05 -5.85 27.56
CA PHE A 446 -1.28 -4.63 27.66
C PHE A 446 -1.90 -3.53 26.80
N GLN A 447 -2.32 -2.46 27.47
CA GLN A 447 -2.83 -1.27 26.79
C GLN A 447 -1.88 -0.09 26.95
N CYS A 448 -0.96 0.11 25.99
CA CYS A 448 -0.01 1.23 26.04
C CYS A 448 -0.74 2.59 26.13
N LYS A 449 -0.40 3.42 27.11
CA LYS A 449 -0.88 4.81 27.25
C LYS A 449 0.24 5.85 27.10
N SER A 450 1.50 5.44 27.17
CA SER A 450 2.66 6.32 26.98
C SER A 450 3.87 5.58 26.41
N VAL A 451 4.71 6.30 25.67
CA VAL A 451 6.03 5.85 25.23
C VAL A 451 7.11 6.69 25.90
N LYS A 452 8.20 6.07 26.38
CA LYS A 452 9.31 6.78 27.06
C LYS A 452 10.67 6.15 26.77
N PRO A 453 11.76 6.94 26.77
CA PRO A 453 13.09 6.36 26.84
C PRO A 453 13.29 5.68 28.20
N GLY A 454 14.09 4.62 28.23
CA GLY A 454 14.47 3.96 29.46
C GLY A 454 15.78 3.20 29.32
N TYR A 455 16.36 2.87 30.47
CA TYR A 455 17.53 2.00 30.56
C TYR A 455 17.39 1.17 31.83
N ILE A 456 17.19 -0.13 31.70
CA ILE A 456 16.89 -1.03 32.84
C ILE A 456 18.06 -1.93 33.23
N PHE A 457 19.22 -1.75 32.59
CA PHE A 457 20.41 -2.51 32.92
C PHE A 457 21.31 -1.74 33.90
N GLY A 458 22.09 -2.49 34.67
CA GLY A 458 23.20 -1.99 35.48
C GLY A 458 24.54 -2.08 34.73
N ASN A 459 25.65 -1.83 35.44
CA ASN A 459 27.00 -1.85 34.87
C ASN A 459 27.48 -3.26 34.45
N SER A 460 26.79 -4.31 34.89
CA SER A 460 27.14 -5.72 34.71
C SER A 460 26.35 -6.44 33.61
N ASN A 461 25.62 -5.71 32.75
CA ASN A 461 24.64 -6.28 31.81
C ASN A 461 23.52 -7.09 32.49
N SER A 462 23.34 -6.93 33.80
CA SER A 462 22.21 -7.49 34.56
C SER A 462 21.10 -6.45 34.72
N LEU A 463 19.87 -6.90 34.97
CA LEU A 463 18.75 -6.01 35.21
C LEU A 463 18.91 -5.26 36.54
N ASP A 464 18.67 -3.95 36.52
CA ASP A 464 18.64 -3.11 37.71
C ASP A 464 17.23 -3.15 38.30
N SER A 465 17.05 -3.87 39.40
CA SER A 465 15.72 -4.07 40.00
C SER A 465 15.10 -2.78 40.53
N ALA A 466 15.88 -1.79 40.93
CA ALA A 466 15.33 -0.49 41.32
C ALA A 466 14.71 0.23 40.11
N LYS A 467 15.36 0.14 38.95
CA LYS A 467 14.83 0.71 37.69
C LYS A 467 13.64 -0.07 37.17
N VAL A 468 13.68 -1.41 37.23
CA VAL A 468 12.54 -2.28 36.85
C VAL A 468 11.33 -2.03 37.76
N ALA A 469 11.54 -1.91 39.08
CA ALA A 469 10.47 -1.58 40.03
C ALA A 469 9.87 -0.18 39.75
N GLY A 470 10.69 0.78 39.31
CA GLY A 470 10.25 2.13 38.94
C GLY A 470 9.50 2.23 37.60
N MET A 471 9.43 1.14 36.81
CA MET A 471 8.68 1.13 35.57
C MET A 471 7.18 1.25 35.82
N LYS A 472 6.51 2.05 34.99
CA LYS A 472 5.07 2.24 35.05
C LYS A 472 4.38 1.21 34.16
N GLN A 473 3.28 0.64 34.64
CA GLN A 473 2.33 -0.09 33.80
C GLN A 473 1.79 0.81 32.68
N ALA A 474 1.27 0.19 31.62
CA ALA A 474 0.75 0.88 30.44
C ALA A 474 1.75 1.85 29.80
N THR A 475 3.06 1.64 29.99
CA THR A 475 4.12 2.45 29.38
C THR A 475 5.06 1.54 28.60
N LEU A 476 5.20 1.82 27.31
CA LEU A 476 6.16 1.15 26.45
C LEU A 476 7.48 1.93 26.49
N TYR A 477 8.55 1.27 26.91
CA TYR A 477 9.88 1.87 26.98
C TYR A 477 10.73 1.45 25.78
N TYR A 478 11.64 2.33 25.37
CA TYR A 478 12.64 2.02 24.34
C TYR A 478 14.04 2.44 24.81
N ALA A 479 15.07 1.74 24.31
CA ALA A 479 16.44 2.02 24.67
C ALA A 479 17.04 3.19 23.89
N GLU A 480 17.59 4.17 24.63
CA GLU A 480 18.46 5.22 24.07
C GLU A 480 19.91 4.76 24.13
N GLY A 481 20.50 4.45 22.96
CA GLY A 481 21.89 3.99 22.84
C GLY A 481 22.05 2.46 22.82
N ASN A 482 23.26 1.98 23.13
CA ASN A 482 23.56 0.54 23.14
C ASN A 482 22.94 -0.09 24.40
N HIS A 483 21.84 -0.80 24.20
CA HIS A 483 21.26 -1.63 25.24
C HIS A 483 21.85 -3.04 25.19
N PRO A 484 22.05 -3.71 26.34
CA PRO A 484 22.64 -5.03 26.34
C PRO A 484 21.80 -6.06 25.58
N CYS A 485 20.46 -6.00 25.63
CA CYS A 485 19.66 -7.13 25.11
C CYS A 485 18.22 -6.82 24.66
N ALA A 486 17.76 -5.58 24.75
CA ALA A 486 16.38 -5.27 24.39
C ALA A 486 16.30 -3.88 23.77
N ASP A 487 15.55 -3.75 22.70
CA ASP A 487 15.30 -2.46 22.07
C ASP A 487 14.07 -1.79 22.66
N ILE A 488 13.09 -2.61 23.06
CA ILE A 488 11.79 -2.22 23.60
C ILE A 488 11.51 -3.06 24.85
N PHE A 489 10.85 -2.50 25.86
CA PHE A 489 10.45 -3.25 27.06
C PHE A 489 9.25 -2.62 27.77
N PHE A 490 8.45 -3.41 28.47
CA PHE A 490 7.26 -2.94 29.19
C PHE A 490 6.83 -3.92 30.28
N LYS A 491 5.93 -3.48 31.16
CA LYS A 491 5.19 -4.35 32.07
C LYS A 491 3.76 -4.50 31.58
N ASP A 492 3.27 -5.73 31.57
CA ASP A 492 1.87 -6.03 31.32
C ASP A 492 0.99 -5.63 32.53
N ASP A 493 -0.30 -5.97 32.46
CA ASP A 493 -1.26 -5.66 33.50
C ASP A 493 -1.06 -6.51 34.78
N THR A 494 -0.40 -7.66 34.68
CA THR A 494 -0.03 -8.52 35.82
C THR A 494 1.25 -8.04 36.54
N GLY A 495 2.05 -7.23 35.86
CA GLY A 495 3.35 -6.74 36.33
C GLY A 495 4.54 -7.53 35.78
N ALA A 496 4.32 -8.54 34.94
CA ALA A 496 5.36 -9.29 34.24
C ALA A 496 6.14 -8.37 33.29
N LEU A 497 7.47 -8.51 33.29
CA LEU A 497 8.38 -7.71 32.48
C LEU A 497 8.63 -8.40 31.13
N TYR A 498 8.35 -7.69 30.05
CA TYR A 498 8.65 -8.13 28.68
C TYR A 498 9.86 -7.36 28.14
N LEU A 499 10.86 -8.11 27.68
CA LEU A 499 12.03 -7.61 26.95
C LEU A 499 11.90 -7.97 25.48
N VAL A 500 11.91 -7.00 24.59
CA VAL A 500 11.73 -7.20 23.15
C VAL A 500 12.97 -6.73 22.40
N ASP A 501 13.58 -7.64 21.65
CA ASP A 501 14.76 -7.38 20.82
C ASP A 501 14.41 -7.54 19.34
N VAL A 502 14.79 -6.57 18.52
CA VAL A 502 14.41 -6.50 17.11
C VAL A 502 15.60 -6.84 16.23
N GLY A 503 15.43 -7.78 15.30
CA GLY A 503 16.47 -8.22 14.37
C GLY A 503 16.07 -8.04 12.92
N GLY A 504 16.76 -7.15 12.21
CA GLY A 504 16.56 -6.94 10.76
C GLY A 504 17.34 -7.91 9.85
N THR A 505 18.04 -8.90 10.41
CA THR A 505 18.93 -9.79 9.64
C THR A 505 18.16 -10.91 8.93
N SER A 506 18.61 -11.27 7.72
CA SER A 506 18.23 -12.49 7.01
C SER A 506 19.19 -13.66 7.31
N ASP A 507 20.30 -13.41 8.01
CA ASP A 507 21.30 -14.40 8.38
C ASP A 507 20.84 -15.19 9.62
N MET A 508 20.61 -16.48 9.42
CA MET A 508 20.14 -17.39 10.47
C MET A 508 21.11 -17.48 11.65
N MET A 509 22.43 -17.42 11.43
CA MET A 509 23.42 -17.50 12.50
C MET A 509 23.42 -16.22 13.35
N LYS A 510 23.26 -15.05 12.72
CA LYS A 510 23.10 -13.79 13.45
C LYS A 510 21.79 -13.78 14.24
N ALA A 511 20.71 -14.28 13.65
CA ALA A 511 19.42 -14.43 14.33
C ALA A 511 19.53 -15.35 15.55
N ARG A 512 20.12 -16.54 15.42
CA ARG A 512 20.36 -17.49 16.53
C ARG A 512 21.17 -16.87 17.66
N LYS A 513 22.24 -16.13 17.36
CA LYS A 513 23.04 -15.42 18.37
C LYS A 513 22.20 -14.41 19.16
N LYS A 514 21.28 -13.72 18.50
CA LYS A 514 20.37 -12.75 19.13
C LYS A 514 19.40 -13.46 20.08
N VAL A 515 18.78 -14.55 19.63
CA VAL A 515 17.88 -15.37 20.45
C VAL A 515 18.60 -15.99 21.64
N GLN A 516 19.78 -16.59 21.43
CA GLN A 516 20.58 -17.16 22.53
C GLN A 516 20.91 -16.12 23.59
N LYS A 517 21.32 -14.92 23.16
CA LYS A 517 21.66 -13.83 24.07
C LYS A 517 20.48 -13.38 24.92
N MET A 518 19.27 -13.30 24.34
CA MET A 518 18.04 -13.05 25.09
C MET A 518 17.76 -14.16 26.09
N ASN A 519 17.86 -15.41 25.66
CA ASN A 519 17.60 -16.57 26.50
C ASN A 519 18.57 -16.67 27.69
N ASP A 520 19.85 -16.37 27.49
CA ASP A 520 20.85 -16.36 28.55
C ASP A 520 20.48 -15.33 29.63
N ILE A 521 19.99 -14.16 29.22
CA ILE A 521 19.56 -13.10 30.14
C ILE A 521 18.28 -13.49 30.86
N VAL A 522 17.27 -14.00 30.17
CA VAL A 522 16.02 -14.45 30.80
C VAL A 522 16.31 -15.57 31.81
N CYS A 523 17.07 -16.60 31.43
CA CYS A 523 17.44 -17.70 32.33
C CYS A 523 18.20 -17.21 33.56
N HIS A 524 19.12 -16.26 33.39
CA HIS A 524 19.93 -15.73 34.49
C HIS A 524 19.09 -14.88 35.46
N GLU A 525 18.24 -14.00 34.93
CA GLU A 525 17.49 -13.03 35.71
C GLU A 525 16.21 -13.62 36.32
N ARG A 526 15.62 -14.67 35.73
CA ARG A 526 14.41 -15.34 36.23
C ARG A 526 14.61 -16.02 37.59
N LEU A 527 15.85 -16.30 37.97
CA LEU A 527 16.20 -16.82 39.29
C LEU A 527 16.08 -15.77 40.41
N ARG A 528 15.77 -14.51 40.07
CA ARG A 528 15.70 -13.43 41.03
C ARG A 528 14.26 -13.12 41.43
N ASP A 529 13.98 -13.25 42.73
CA ASP A 529 12.66 -13.00 43.31
C ASP A 529 12.22 -11.52 43.21
N ASP A 530 13.16 -10.58 42.99
CA ASP A 530 12.89 -9.14 43.01
C ASP A 530 12.39 -8.55 41.68
N LEU A 531 12.39 -9.34 40.60
CA LEU A 531 11.98 -8.88 39.26
C LEU A 531 10.56 -9.31 38.87
N GLY A 532 9.99 -10.30 39.55
CA GLY A 532 8.73 -10.92 39.15
C GLY A 532 8.89 -11.81 37.91
N GLU A 533 7.80 -12.03 37.19
CA GLU A 533 7.82 -12.79 35.94
C GLU A 533 8.54 -11.99 34.83
N LEU A 534 9.40 -12.68 34.08
CA LEU A 534 10.26 -12.10 33.05
C LEU A 534 10.13 -12.91 31.76
N MET A 535 9.83 -12.23 30.66
CA MET A 535 9.67 -12.81 29.33
C MET A 535 10.61 -12.12 28.33
N GLY A 536 11.32 -12.92 27.55
CA GLY A 536 12.14 -12.45 26.43
C GLY A 536 11.44 -12.70 25.10
N VAL A 537 11.47 -11.71 24.21
CA VAL A 537 10.87 -11.77 22.87
C VAL A 537 11.91 -11.32 21.85
N VAL A 538 12.07 -12.06 20.76
CA VAL A 538 12.92 -11.66 19.63
C VAL A 538 12.10 -11.63 18.34
N LEU A 539 12.05 -10.45 17.70
CA LEU A 539 11.30 -10.20 16.48
C LEU A 539 12.23 -10.26 15.25
N LEU A 540 11.99 -11.20 14.35
CA LEU A 540 12.86 -11.49 13.20
C LEU A 540 12.06 -11.52 11.88
N PRO A 541 11.61 -10.36 11.37
CA PRO A 541 10.76 -10.30 10.18
C PRO A 541 11.41 -10.84 8.89
N ASN A 542 12.75 -10.89 8.80
CA ASN A 542 13.45 -11.33 7.60
C ASN A 542 13.84 -12.82 7.60
N ILE A 543 13.52 -13.55 8.67
CA ILE A 543 13.74 -15.00 8.78
C ILE A 543 12.44 -15.72 8.40
N MET A 544 12.40 -16.38 7.23
CA MET A 544 11.13 -16.86 6.64
C MET A 544 10.69 -18.26 7.08
N ASN A 545 11.58 -19.06 7.65
CA ASN A 545 11.27 -20.35 8.28
C ASN A 545 12.49 -20.79 9.08
N ILE A 546 12.29 -21.23 10.31
CA ILE A 546 13.25 -22.04 11.04
C ILE A 546 12.65 -23.44 11.04
N SER A 547 13.37 -24.45 10.53
CA SER A 547 12.92 -25.82 10.75
C SER A 547 12.89 -26.07 12.25
N LEU A 548 11.69 -26.32 12.78
CA LEU A 548 11.43 -26.61 14.20
C LEU A 548 12.38 -27.71 14.73
N GLU A 549 12.76 -28.67 13.87
CA GLU A 549 13.70 -29.75 14.18
C GLU A 549 15.12 -29.29 14.57
N GLU A 550 15.56 -28.07 14.21
CA GLU A 550 16.84 -27.50 14.66
C GLU A 550 16.70 -26.47 15.81
N ALA A 551 15.48 -26.01 16.10
CA ALA A 551 15.21 -25.03 17.16
C ALA A 551 14.86 -25.68 18.51
N GLU A 552 14.28 -26.89 18.47
CA GLU A 552 13.79 -27.61 19.65
C GLU A 552 14.88 -28.09 20.62
N GLN A 553 16.18 -27.99 20.26
CA GLN A 553 17.23 -28.50 21.14
C GLN A 553 17.73 -27.55 22.24
N THR A 554 17.39 -26.25 22.31
CA THR A 554 18.10 -25.40 23.32
C THR A 554 17.49 -24.09 23.85
N ILE A 555 16.30 -23.62 23.45
CA ILE A 555 15.83 -22.27 23.85
C ILE A 555 14.37 -22.31 24.34
N SER A 556 14.15 -22.67 25.61
CA SER A 556 12.79 -22.85 26.18
C SER A 556 12.13 -21.56 26.68
N GLU A 557 12.90 -20.51 26.97
CA GLU A 557 12.41 -19.36 27.76
C GLU A 557 12.19 -18.07 26.96
N THR A 558 12.59 -18.05 25.69
CA THR A 558 12.48 -16.87 24.81
C THR A 558 11.49 -17.11 23.68
N ILE A 559 10.53 -16.21 23.53
CA ILE A 559 9.57 -16.22 22.44
C ILE A 559 10.25 -15.70 21.18
N MET A 560 10.36 -16.56 20.18
CA MET A 560 10.92 -16.22 18.88
C MET A 560 9.80 -16.01 17.86
N VAL A 561 9.63 -14.78 17.39
CA VAL A 561 8.61 -14.45 16.38
C VAL A 561 9.31 -14.18 15.06
N THR A 562 8.97 -14.93 14.01
CA THR A 562 9.68 -14.89 12.72
C THR A 562 8.73 -14.62 11.55
N GLY A 563 9.30 -14.32 10.38
CA GLY A 563 8.61 -14.32 9.10
C GLY A 563 7.28 -13.56 9.11
N ALA A 564 6.22 -14.21 8.64
CA ALA A 564 4.90 -13.60 8.52
C ALA A 564 4.36 -13.05 9.84
N GLU A 565 4.60 -13.70 10.97
CA GLU A 565 4.10 -13.25 12.28
C GLU A 565 4.80 -11.97 12.74
N ALA A 566 6.12 -11.92 12.64
CA ALA A 566 6.89 -10.73 12.97
C ALA A 566 6.55 -9.57 12.03
N ARG A 567 6.26 -9.85 10.76
CA ARG A 567 5.79 -8.86 9.78
C ARG A 567 4.39 -8.35 10.09
N ASN A 568 3.48 -9.21 10.54
CA ASN A 568 2.13 -8.82 10.98
C ASN A 568 2.17 -7.86 12.20
N LEU A 569 3.19 -7.97 13.04
CA LEU A 569 3.42 -7.04 14.15
C LEU A 569 3.90 -5.65 13.70
N LEU A 570 4.50 -5.51 12.51
CA LEU A 570 4.82 -4.21 11.90
C LEU A 570 3.62 -3.52 11.25
N GLY A 571 2.49 -4.22 11.10
CA GLY A 571 1.28 -3.66 10.52
C GLY A 571 1.55 -2.93 9.19
N GLY A 572 1.11 -1.67 9.11
CA GLY A 572 1.29 -0.82 7.95
C GLY A 572 2.72 -0.38 7.66
N LEU A 573 3.65 -0.53 8.61
CA LEU A 573 5.08 -0.23 8.43
C LEU A 573 5.85 -1.39 7.80
N VAL A 574 5.20 -2.50 7.46
CA VAL A 574 5.83 -3.64 6.76
C VAL A 574 6.48 -3.24 5.42
N GLN A 575 6.03 -2.13 4.80
CA GLN A 575 6.62 -1.57 3.57
C GLN A 575 8.11 -1.24 3.73
N LEU A 576 8.55 -0.89 4.95
CA LEU A 576 9.94 -0.66 5.25
C LEU A 576 10.81 -1.88 4.93
N LEU A 577 10.29 -3.11 5.09
CA LEU A 577 11.06 -4.32 4.81
C LEU A 577 11.38 -4.53 3.34
N ALA A 578 10.52 -4.00 2.44
CA ALA A 578 10.81 -4.01 1.00
C ALA A 578 12.03 -3.14 0.67
N TRP A 579 12.31 -2.12 1.49
CA TRP A 579 13.41 -1.17 1.27
C TRP A 579 14.64 -1.45 2.14
N LEU A 580 14.42 -2.00 3.35
CA LEU A 580 15.45 -2.33 4.33
C LEU A 580 16.01 -3.74 4.19
N SER A 581 15.41 -4.61 3.38
CA SER A 581 15.93 -5.98 3.22
C SER A 581 17.40 -5.93 2.82
N PRO A 582 18.28 -6.52 3.65
CA PRO A 582 19.68 -6.67 3.28
C PRO A 582 19.76 -7.59 2.04
N VAL A 583 20.62 -7.19 1.10
CA VAL A 583 21.02 -8.01 -0.05
C VAL A 583 21.71 -9.28 0.45
#